data_AF-A0A256CU22-F1
#
_entry.id   AF-A0A256CU22-F1
#
_cell.length_a   1.000
_cell.length_b   1.000
_cell.length_c   1.000
_cell.angle_alpha   90.00
_cell.angle_beta   90.00
_cell.angle_gamma   90.00
#
_symmetry.space_group_name_H-M   'P 1'
#
loop_
_entity.id
_entity.type
_entity.pdbx_description
1 polymer ?
#
loop_
_entity_poly.entity_id
_entity_poly.type
_entity_poly.pdbx_seq_one_letter_code
_entity_poly.pdbx_strand_id
1 'polypeptide(L)'
;MEKIIVLDYGSQYNQLITRRIRDIGVFSELISHKISAKELKEMAPAGIILSGGPNSVYADNAFSIDPEIFHLGIPVLGICYGMQLMTHTLGGKVEKAANREYGLAYLHVDLKETMLFDGLPETQSVWMSHGDLVTEVPKGFTVTAESSDCPIAAMEYPEKRLYGVQFHPEVKHSVFGTDLLRNFAYDICGCSDRWHMDYFIEQEIEKVRKLVGDKKVLLALSGGVDSSVVGVLLQRAIGDQLTCIFVDHGLLRKGEGDQVMESLGGKFGLNIIRVDAKDRFLEKLKGVSDPEEKRKIIGNEFIYLFDDEAKKLQDIDFLAQGTLYTDIIESGTDTAETIKSHHNVGGLPEDMKFQLIEPLKTLFKDEVRALGLELGMPHELVWRQPFPGPGLGIRILGEITEEKLEIVRESDAILREEIKLAGLEGDIWQYFTVLTGLKSVGVMGDSRTYDYTIAIRAITSIDGMTADFARIPWDVLQKISVRMINEVKHINRVVYDITSKPPATVEWE
;
A
#
# COMPACT_ATOMS: atom_id res chain seq x y z
N MET A 1 15.68 -13.39 -11.45
CA MET A 1 15.91 -12.41 -10.35
C MET A 1 16.09 -13.20 -9.08
N GLU A 2 17.13 -12.90 -8.29
CA GLU A 2 17.32 -13.47 -6.95
C GLU A 2 16.16 -13.01 -6.06
N LYS A 3 15.63 -13.91 -5.21
CA LYS A 3 14.49 -13.58 -4.35
C LYS A 3 14.57 -14.25 -2.99
N ILE A 4 14.17 -13.52 -1.97
CA ILE A 4 13.96 -14.03 -0.62
C ILE A 4 12.48 -14.26 -0.40
N ILE A 5 12.12 -15.46 0.07
CA ILE A 5 10.74 -15.82 0.35
C ILE A 5 10.47 -15.66 1.83
N VAL A 6 9.44 -14.90 2.19
CA VAL A 6 8.97 -14.75 3.57
C VAL A 6 7.72 -15.62 3.74
N LEU A 7 7.74 -16.57 4.68
CA LEU A 7 6.59 -17.41 5.00
C LEU A 7 5.76 -16.76 6.10
N ASP A 8 4.48 -16.54 5.80
CA ASP A 8 3.53 -15.84 6.67
C ASP A 8 2.96 -16.76 7.77
N TYR A 9 3.40 -16.54 9.00
CA TYR A 9 2.90 -17.18 10.23
C TYR A 9 1.94 -16.28 11.05
N GLY A 10 1.37 -15.25 10.44
CA GLY A 10 0.31 -14.42 11.02
C GLY A 10 0.77 -13.28 11.93
N SER A 11 2.05 -12.86 11.86
CA SER A 11 2.52 -11.67 12.58
C SER A 11 2.10 -10.38 11.87
N GLN A 12 1.77 -9.37 12.68
CA GLN A 12 1.47 -8.01 12.21
C GLN A 12 2.65 -7.33 11.47
N TYR A 13 3.86 -7.88 11.57
CA TYR A 13 5.08 -7.32 10.97
C TYR A 13 5.52 -8.01 9.67
N ASN A 14 4.76 -8.96 9.13
CA ASN A 14 5.19 -9.79 8.00
C ASN A 14 5.47 -8.99 6.72
N GLN A 15 4.63 -8.00 6.45
CA GLN A 15 4.86 -7.06 5.35
C GLN A 15 6.12 -6.21 5.55
N LEU A 16 6.47 -5.92 6.81
CA LEU A 16 7.64 -5.12 7.15
C LEU A 16 8.95 -5.87 6.89
N ILE A 17 9.00 -7.19 7.14
CA ILE A 17 10.15 -8.04 6.77
C ILE A 17 10.40 -7.93 5.26
N THR A 18 9.35 -8.16 4.47
CA THR A 18 9.41 -8.08 3.00
C THR A 18 9.93 -6.71 2.56
N ARG A 19 9.37 -5.64 3.13
CA ARG A 19 9.79 -4.26 2.85
C ARG A 19 11.25 -4.01 3.19
N ARG A 20 11.73 -4.44 4.37
CA ARG A 20 13.13 -4.23 4.78
C ARG A 20 14.13 -4.93 3.87
N ILE A 21 13.79 -6.12 3.38
CA ILE A 21 14.63 -6.84 2.41
C ILE A 21 14.71 -6.07 1.07
N ARG A 22 13.61 -5.43 0.65
CA ARG A 22 13.59 -4.59 -0.55
C ARG A 22 14.31 -3.26 -0.36
N ASP A 23 14.20 -2.65 0.82
CA ASP A 23 14.91 -1.41 1.18
C ASP A 23 16.44 -1.59 1.08
N ILE A 24 16.94 -2.81 1.32
CA ILE A 24 18.36 -3.15 1.17
C ILE A 24 18.71 -3.68 -0.23
N GLY A 25 17.82 -3.58 -1.23
CA GLY A 25 18.17 -3.88 -2.62
C GLY A 25 17.94 -5.33 -3.08
N VAL A 26 17.20 -6.14 -2.33
CA VAL A 26 16.92 -7.54 -2.69
C VAL A 26 15.41 -7.75 -2.85
N PHE A 27 14.99 -8.41 -3.93
CA PHE A 27 13.57 -8.72 -4.13
C PHE A 27 13.10 -9.73 -3.08
N SER A 28 11.90 -9.50 -2.55
CA SER A 28 11.29 -10.42 -1.59
C SER A 28 9.79 -10.56 -1.81
N GLU A 29 9.26 -11.72 -1.44
CA GLU A 29 7.85 -12.06 -1.59
C GLU A 29 7.37 -12.81 -0.34
N LEU A 30 6.34 -12.26 0.30
CA LEU A 30 5.50 -12.88 1.31
C LEU A 30 4.53 -13.90 0.67
N ILE A 31 4.56 -15.13 1.16
CA ILE A 31 3.68 -16.22 0.73
C ILE A 31 3.15 -17.00 1.94
N SER A 32 2.13 -17.83 1.73
CA SER A 32 1.56 -18.65 2.79
C SER A 32 2.56 -19.67 3.35
N HIS A 33 2.57 -19.86 4.67
CA HIS A 33 3.34 -20.92 5.33
C HIS A 33 2.92 -22.35 4.93
N LYS A 34 1.77 -22.51 4.26
CA LYS A 34 1.25 -23.82 3.80
C LYS A 34 2.01 -24.37 2.57
N ILE A 35 2.93 -23.59 1.99
CA ILE A 35 3.72 -24.01 0.83
C ILE A 35 4.58 -25.25 1.15
N SER A 36 4.67 -26.18 0.20
CA SER A 36 5.52 -27.37 0.34
C SER A 36 6.99 -27.09 0.01
N ALA A 37 7.88 -27.95 0.52
CA ALA A 37 9.30 -27.92 0.16
C ALA A 37 9.53 -28.08 -1.34
N LYS A 38 8.66 -28.86 -2.01
CA LYS A 38 8.71 -29.07 -3.47
C LYS A 38 8.43 -27.77 -4.23
N GLU A 39 7.36 -27.07 -3.87
CA GLU A 39 7.00 -25.79 -4.51
C GLU A 39 8.09 -24.73 -4.26
N LEU A 40 8.63 -24.64 -3.04
CA LEU A 40 9.76 -23.75 -2.74
C LEU A 40 11.00 -24.09 -3.57
N LYS A 41 11.31 -25.38 -3.74
CA LYS A 41 12.43 -25.81 -4.59
C LYS A 41 12.24 -25.42 -6.05
N GLU A 42 11.02 -25.51 -6.58
CA GLU A 42 10.68 -25.07 -7.94
C GLU A 42 10.79 -23.55 -8.10
N MET A 43 10.46 -22.78 -7.05
CA MET A 43 10.64 -21.33 -7.03
C MET A 43 12.11 -20.90 -6.98
N ALA A 44 13.01 -21.78 -6.56
CA ALA A 44 14.45 -21.58 -6.42
C ALA A 44 14.84 -20.26 -5.70
N PRO A 45 14.35 -20.00 -4.47
CA PRO A 45 14.70 -18.80 -3.74
C PRO A 45 16.15 -18.82 -3.25
N ALA A 46 16.74 -17.64 -3.12
CA ALA A 46 18.09 -17.47 -2.57
C ALA A 46 18.12 -17.65 -1.05
N GLY A 47 17.00 -17.35 -0.38
CA GLY A 47 16.82 -17.51 1.06
C GLY A 47 15.35 -17.56 1.46
N ILE A 48 15.08 -18.11 2.64
CA ILE A 48 13.74 -18.23 3.23
C ILE A 48 13.74 -17.55 4.60
N ILE A 49 12.72 -16.76 4.90
CA ILE A 49 12.48 -16.18 6.22
C ILE A 49 11.17 -16.73 6.78
N LEU A 50 11.21 -17.37 7.94
CA LEU A 50 10.02 -17.79 8.68
C LEU A 50 9.63 -16.64 9.60
N SER A 51 8.47 -16.02 9.35
CA SER A 51 8.05 -14.85 10.13
C SER A 51 7.70 -15.18 11.58
N GLY A 52 7.48 -14.13 12.38
CA GLY A 52 6.81 -14.26 13.66
C GLY A 52 5.35 -14.69 13.52
N GLY A 53 4.71 -14.95 14.65
CA GLY A 53 3.31 -15.33 14.73
C GLY A 53 2.77 -15.20 16.17
N PRO A 54 1.45 -15.10 16.35
CA PRO A 54 0.83 -14.91 17.67
C PRO A 54 0.73 -16.21 18.48
N ASN A 55 0.94 -17.37 17.84
CA ASN A 55 0.67 -18.68 18.40
C ASN A 55 1.87 -19.23 19.18
N SER A 56 1.60 -20.16 20.11
CA SER A 56 2.62 -21.05 20.66
C SER A 56 2.83 -22.24 19.73
N VAL A 57 4.05 -22.74 19.58
CA VAL A 57 4.36 -23.90 18.71
C VAL A 57 3.72 -25.21 19.19
N TYR A 58 3.32 -25.30 20.47
CA TYR A 58 2.64 -26.48 21.03
C TYR A 58 1.11 -26.34 21.10
N ALA A 59 0.54 -25.23 20.64
CA ALA A 59 -0.91 -25.06 20.64
C ALA A 59 -1.57 -26.06 19.66
N ASP A 60 -2.79 -26.53 19.96
CA ASP A 60 -3.50 -27.50 19.12
C ASP A 60 -3.71 -27.02 17.67
N ASN A 61 -3.80 -25.70 17.47
CA ASN A 61 -3.92 -25.05 16.17
C ASN A 61 -2.65 -24.27 15.77
N ALA A 62 -1.48 -24.69 16.27
CA ALA A 62 -0.22 -24.08 15.89
C ALA A 62 0.01 -24.21 14.39
N PHE A 63 0.57 -23.15 13.79
CA PHE A 63 1.00 -23.22 12.41
C PHE A 63 2.20 -24.16 12.28
N SER A 64 2.24 -24.92 11.21
CA SER A 64 3.31 -25.90 10.97
C SER A 64 4.15 -25.52 9.76
N ILE A 65 5.20 -26.30 9.51
CA ILE A 65 6.07 -26.18 8.35
C ILE A 65 6.31 -27.58 7.78
N ASP A 66 6.46 -27.68 6.47
CA ASP A 66 7.02 -28.88 5.84
C ASP A 66 8.49 -29.04 6.27
N PRO A 67 8.85 -30.06 7.08
CA PRO A 67 10.20 -30.19 7.64
C PRO A 67 11.30 -30.31 6.58
N GLU A 68 10.95 -30.79 5.38
CA GLU A 68 11.89 -30.91 4.26
C GLU A 68 12.43 -29.55 3.81
N ILE A 69 11.77 -28.43 4.15
CA ILE A 69 12.25 -27.08 3.87
C ILE A 69 13.63 -26.85 4.49
N PHE A 70 13.88 -27.34 5.71
CA PHE A 70 15.19 -27.23 6.38
C PHE A 70 16.28 -28.11 5.74
N HIS A 71 15.92 -28.96 4.77
CA HIS A 71 16.83 -29.88 4.09
C HIS A 71 17.07 -29.53 2.62
N LEU A 72 16.47 -28.44 2.11
CA LEU A 72 16.64 -27.98 0.73
C LEU A 72 18.05 -27.42 0.43
N GLY A 73 18.86 -27.13 1.46
CA GLY A 73 20.16 -26.47 1.31
C GLY A 73 20.06 -24.96 1.02
N ILE A 74 18.85 -24.41 1.09
CA ILE A 74 18.56 -22.98 0.97
C ILE A 74 18.66 -22.37 2.38
N PRO A 75 19.32 -21.21 2.57
CA PRO A 75 19.34 -20.53 3.86
C PRO A 75 17.97 -20.27 4.44
N VAL A 76 17.82 -20.47 5.75
CA VAL A 76 16.58 -20.18 6.47
C VAL A 76 16.86 -19.31 7.69
N LEU A 77 16.15 -18.19 7.81
CA LEU A 77 16.11 -17.35 9.01
C LEU A 77 14.75 -17.45 9.69
N GLY A 78 14.70 -17.94 10.92
CA GLY A 78 13.51 -17.92 11.76
C GLY A 78 13.45 -16.67 12.64
N ILE A 79 12.34 -15.95 12.61
CA ILE A 79 12.11 -14.76 13.46
C ILE A 79 11.01 -15.07 14.47
N CYS A 80 11.31 -14.93 15.76
CA CYS A 80 10.40 -15.18 16.88
C CYS A 80 9.73 -16.57 16.77
N TYR A 81 8.45 -16.63 16.39
CA TYR A 81 7.75 -17.90 16.12
C TYR A 81 8.49 -18.78 15.11
N GLY A 82 9.07 -18.21 14.06
CA GLY A 82 9.87 -18.95 13.09
C GLY A 82 11.11 -19.63 13.69
N MET A 83 11.77 -18.98 14.66
CA MET A 83 12.89 -19.58 15.41
C MET A 83 12.41 -20.72 16.31
N GLN A 84 11.27 -20.53 16.97
CA GLN A 84 10.66 -21.55 17.83
C GLN A 84 10.19 -22.76 17.03
N LEU A 85 9.59 -22.53 15.86
CA LEU A 85 9.14 -23.58 14.96
C LEU A 85 10.33 -24.38 14.43
N MET A 86 11.39 -23.70 13.98
CA MET A 86 12.64 -24.34 13.58
C MET A 86 13.23 -25.20 14.72
N THR A 87 13.26 -24.66 15.94
CA THR A 87 13.74 -25.37 17.14
C THR A 87 12.92 -26.63 17.39
N HIS A 88 11.59 -26.50 17.43
CA HIS A 88 10.68 -27.58 17.72
C HIS A 88 10.76 -28.70 16.68
N THR A 89 10.74 -28.35 15.38
CA THR A 89 10.80 -29.31 14.28
C THR A 89 12.12 -30.08 14.24
N LEU A 90 13.23 -29.45 14.62
CA LEU A 90 14.57 -30.07 14.60
C LEU A 90 14.96 -30.76 15.92
N GLY A 91 14.03 -30.87 16.87
CA GLY A 91 14.20 -31.65 18.10
C GLY A 91 14.84 -30.90 19.27
N GLY A 92 14.86 -29.56 19.24
CA GLY A 92 15.14 -28.73 20.42
C GLY A 92 13.92 -28.60 21.35
N LYS A 93 14.02 -27.71 22.36
CA LYS A 93 12.93 -27.44 23.31
C LYS A 93 12.55 -25.97 23.32
N VAL A 94 11.24 -25.75 23.27
CA VAL A 94 10.60 -24.44 23.47
C VAL A 94 9.75 -24.55 24.74
N GLU A 95 9.80 -23.54 25.59
CA GLU A 95 9.01 -23.50 26.82
C GLU A 95 8.32 -22.16 26.94
N LYS A 96 7.23 -22.14 27.70
CA LYS A 96 6.53 -20.90 28.02
C LYS A 96 7.41 -20.04 28.92
N ALA A 97 7.62 -18.78 28.54
CA ALA A 97 8.45 -17.87 29.32
C ALA A 97 7.79 -17.57 30.68
N ALA A 98 8.61 -17.52 31.75
CA ALA A 98 8.12 -17.16 33.09
C ALA A 98 7.62 -15.71 33.15
N ASN A 99 8.31 -14.82 32.44
CA ASN A 99 7.92 -13.43 32.20
C ASN A 99 7.74 -13.24 30.70
N ARG A 100 6.67 -12.56 30.28
CA ARG A 100 6.52 -12.20 28.87
C ARG A 100 7.34 -10.95 28.59
N GLU A 101 8.34 -11.05 27.71
CA GLU A 101 9.16 -9.92 27.29
C GLU A 101 8.54 -9.29 26.05
N TYR A 102 7.85 -8.17 26.26
CA TYR A 102 7.33 -7.33 25.18
C TYR A 102 7.97 -5.95 25.29
N GLY A 103 8.83 -5.62 24.33
CA GLY A 103 9.41 -4.29 24.21
C GLY A 103 10.92 -4.29 24.00
N LEU A 104 11.52 -3.17 24.38
CA LEU A 104 12.94 -2.91 24.21
C LEU A 104 13.77 -3.77 25.17
N ALA A 105 14.70 -4.53 24.62
CA ALA A 105 15.67 -5.33 25.34
C ALA A 105 17.09 -5.04 24.86
N TYR A 106 18.10 -5.40 25.66
CA TYR A 106 19.50 -5.37 25.26
C TYR A 106 19.99 -6.78 25.03
N LEU A 107 20.48 -7.01 23.81
CA LEU A 107 21.07 -8.25 23.36
C LEU A 107 22.57 -8.20 23.60
N HIS A 108 23.14 -9.28 24.13
CA HIS A 108 24.58 -9.56 24.18
C HIS A 108 24.90 -10.66 23.16
N VAL A 109 25.75 -10.35 22.19
CA VAL A 109 26.10 -11.22 21.07
C VAL A 109 27.49 -11.81 21.28
N ASP A 110 27.66 -13.12 21.13
CA ASP A 110 28.98 -13.73 21.02
C ASP A 110 29.54 -13.55 19.61
N LEU A 111 30.39 -12.54 19.46
CA LEU A 111 30.98 -12.15 18.16
C LEU A 111 32.01 -13.15 17.62
N LYS A 112 32.38 -14.20 18.35
CA LYS A 112 33.46 -15.10 17.93
C LYS A 112 33.05 -16.07 16.81
N GLU A 113 31.75 -16.38 16.69
CA GLU A 113 31.24 -17.41 15.78
C GLU A 113 29.83 -17.08 15.26
N THR A 114 29.66 -15.92 14.62
CA THR A 114 28.36 -15.50 14.06
C THR A 114 28.48 -14.96 12.65
N MET A 115 27.61 -15.45 11.75
CA MET A 115 27.44 -14.88 10.42
C MET A 115 26.34 -13.82 10.40
N LEU A 116 25.29 -13.97 11.21
CA LEU A 116 24.18 -13.00 11.25
C LEU A 116 24.61 -11.65 11.82
N PHE A 117 25.51 -11.65 12.80
CA PHE A 117 25.93 -10.44 13.51
C PHE A 117 27.32 -9.94 13.10
N ASP A 118 27.85 -10.41 11.97
CA ASP A 118 29.15 -9.94 11.48
C ASP A 118 29.15 -8.41 11.28
N GLY A 119 30.22 -7.76 11.77
CA GLY A 119 30.36 -6.30 11.77
C GLY A 119 29.41 -5.52 12.70
N LEU A 120 28.55 -6.18 13.49
CA LEU A 120 27.61 -5.55 14.43
C LEU A 120 28.20 -5.46 15.85
N PRO A 121 27.74 -4.52 16.70
CA PRO A 121 28.25 -4.40 18.06
C PRO A 121 27.80 -5.56 18.96
N GLU A 122 28.67 -5.92 19.91
CA GLU A 122 28.43 -6.96 20.92
C GLU A 122 27.16 -6.71 21.73
N THR A 123 26.87 -5.45 22.04
CA THR A 123 25.65 -5.05 22.75
C THR A 123 24.79 -4.17 21.87
N GLN A 124 23.52 -4.54 21.70
CA GLN A 124 22.58 -3.82 20.86
C GLN A 124 21.16 -3.85 21.40
N SER A 125 20.40 -2.80 21.11
CA SER A 125 18.99 -2.71 21.47
C SER A 125 18.12 -3.40 20.42
N VAL A 126 17.25 -4.30 20.87
CA VAL A 126 16.34 -5.09 20.04
C VAL A 126 14.91 -5.02 20.55
N TRP A 127 13.95 -5.36 19.68
CA TRP A 127 12.55 -5.46 20.04
C TRP A 127 12.13 -6.91 20.26
N MET A 128 11.97 -7.30 21.53
CA MET A 128 11.45 -8.60 21.94
C MET A 128 9.92 -8.60 21.91
N SER A 129 9.33 -9.69 21.43
CA SER A 129 7.88 -9.87 21.45
C SER A 129 7.53 -11.36 21.47
N HIS A 130 7.74 -12.02 22.61
CA HIS A 130 7.52 -13.45 22.72
C HIS A 130 6.84 -13.87 24.04
N GLY A 131 5.97 -14.87 23.94
CA GLY A 131 5.34 -15.53 25.10
C GLY A 131 6.03 -16.85 25.48
N ASP A 132 6.76 -17.42 24.53
CA ASP A 132 7.55 -18.64 24.66
C ASP A 132 9.01 -18.32 24.35
N LEU A 133 9.95 -19.17 24.78
CA LEU A 133 11.37 -19.02 24.51
C LEU A 133 12.01 -20.40 24.25
N VAL A 134 13.12 -20.41 23.54
CA VAL A 134 13.94 -21.62 23.35
C VAL A 134 14.74 -21.88 24.62
N THR A 135 14.69 -23.11 25.15
CA THR A 135 15.49 -23.54 26.31
C THR A 135 16.60 -24.54 25.95
N GLU A 136 16.45 -25.23 24.83
CA GLU A 136 17.45 -26.18 24.31
C GLU A 136 17.51 -26.04 22.79
N VAL A 137 18.66 -25.60 22.26
CA VAL A 137 18.88 -25.54 20.82
C VAL A 137 18.96 -26.94 20.21
N PRO A 138 18.54 -27.14 18.94
CA PRO A 138 18.69 -28.44 18.28
C PRO A 138 20.17 -28.82 18.12
N LYS A 139 20.45 -30.12 17.96
CA LYS A 139 21.82 -30.61 17.78
C LYS A 139 22.48 -29.96 16.56
N GLY A 140 23.66 -29.36 16.78
CA GLY A 140 24.46 -28.70 15.76
C GLY A 140 24.31 -27.18 15.70
N PHE A 141 23.34 -26.62 16.43
CA PHE A 141 23.22 -25.17 16.60
C PHE A 141 24.15 -24.67 17.71
N THR A 142 24.71 -23.48 17.50
CA THR A 142 25.42 -22.68 18.51
C THR A 142 24.54 -21.51 18.93
N VAL A 143 24.49 -21.22 20.23
CA VAL A 143 23.83 -19.99 20.74
C VAL A 143 24.77 -18.83 20.48
N THR A 144 24.30 -17.81 19.75
CA THR A 144 25.12 -16.67 19.34
C THR A 144 24.70 -15.36 20.00
N ALA A 145 23.56 -15.31 20.67
CA ALA A 145 23.16 -14.16 21.46
C ALA A 145 22.20 -14.50 22.60
N GLU A 146 22.24 -13.69 23.66
CA GLU A 146 21.42 -13.78 24.86
C GLU A 146 20.89 -12.41 25.31
N SER A 147 19.80 -12.39 26.08
CA SER A 147 19.32 -11.23 26.84
C SER A 147 19.07 -11.63 28.30
N SER A 148 18.75 -10.66 29.17
CA SER A 148 18.50 -10.91 30.59
C SER A 148 17.41 -11.95 30.86
N ASP A 149 16.36 -11.95 30.06
CA ASP A 149 15.18 -12.80 30.22
C ASP A 149 15.05 -13.86 29.10
N CYS A 150 15.98 -13.87 28.14
CA CYS A 150 16.04 -14.83 27.04
C CYS A 150 17.48 -15.35 26.84
N PRO A 151 17.86 -16.48 27.50
CA PRO A 151 19.20 -17.05 27.39
C PRO A 151 19.58 -17.52 25.98
N ILE A 152 18.60 -17.76 25.11
CA ILE A 152 18.80 -18.19 23.72
C ILE A 152 18.02 -17.20 22.84
N ALA A 153 18.60 -16.01 22.68
CA ALA A 153 18.00 -14.93 21.89
C ALA A 153 18.39 -15.02 20.40
N ALA A 154 19.50 -15.69 20.07
CA ALA A 154 19.83 -16.09 18.71
C ALA A 154 20.57 -17.43 18.67
N MET A 155 20.40 -18.17 17.57
CA MET A 155 21.08 -19.44 17.32
C MET A 155 21.42 -19.62 15.84
N GLU A 156 22.54 -20.29 15.55
CA GLU A 156 23.03 -20.48 14.20
C GLU A 156 23.52 -21.92 13.98
N TYR A 157 23.29 -22.45 12.78
CA TYR A 157 23.89 -23.69 12.29
C TYR A 157 24.46 -23.45 10.88
N PRO A 158 25.65 -22.83 10.77
CA PRO A 158 26.22 -22.39 9.50
C PRO A 158 26.38 -23.51 8.46
N GLU A 159 26.75 -24.73 8.88
CA GLU A 159 26.89 -25.88 7.97
C GLU A 159 25.58 -26.26 7.26
N LYS A 160 24.43 -26.02 7.91
CA LYS A 160 23.09 -26.23 7.35
C LYS A 160 22.43 -24.94 6.89
N ARG A 161 23.08 -23.79 7.07
CA ARG A 161 22.60 -22.45 6.71
C ARG A 161 21.25 -22.13 7.39
N LEU A 162 21.09 -22.56 8.64
CA LEU A 162 19.89 -22.32 9.44
C LEU A 162 20.20 -21.33 10.55
N TYR A 163 19.35 -20.31 10.71
CA TYR A 163 19.57 -19.21 11.63
C TYR A 163 18.25 -18.85 12.32
N GLY A 164 18.30 -18.41 13.57
CA GLY A 164 17.12 -18.04 14.34
C GLY A 164 17.37 -16.86 15.27
N VAL A 165 16.42 -15.95 15.36
CA VAL A 165 16.42 -14.82 16.32
C VAL A 165 15.08 -14.72 17.03
N GLN A 166 15.10 -14.40 18.33
CA GLN A 166 13.90 -14.31 19.17
C GLN A 166 13.27 -12.90 19.18
N PHE A 167 13.97 -11.92 18.61
CA PHE A 167 13.54 -10.52 18.43
C PHE A 167 13.14 -10.23 16.97
N HIS A 168 12.55 -9.05 16.74
CA HIS A 168 12.11 -8.60 15.42
C HIS A 168 13.14 -7.66 14.77
N PRO A 169 13.99 -8.10 13.83
CA PRO A 169 14.95 -7.23 13.15
C PRO A 169 14.29 -6.23 12.16
N GLU A 170 13.05 -6.46 11.76
CA GLU A 170 12.34 -5.64 10.78
C GLU A 170 11.82 -4.31 11.34
N VAL A 171 11.67 -4.20 12.66
CA VAL A 171 11.14 -2.99 13.32
C VAL A 171 12.23 -1.98 13.63
N LYS A 172 11.89 -0.69 13.57
CA LYS A 172 12.84 0.41 13.80
C LYS A 172 13.48 0.42 15.20
N HIS A 173 12.84 -0.20 16.17
CA HIS A 173 13.36 -0.28 17.54
C HIS A 173 14.58 -1.22 17.67
N SER A 174 14.73 -2.17 16.74
CA SER A 174 15.93 -2.99 16.60
C SER A 174 16.96 -2.21 15.78
N VAL A 175 17.87 -1.51 16.47
CA VAL A 175 18.73 -0.47 15.87
C VAL A 175 19.56 -1.00 14.70
N PHE A 176 20.12 -2.21 14.81
CA PHE A 176 20.90 -2.87 13.75
C PHE A 176 20.14 -3.98 13.04
N GLY A 177 18.80 -4.01 13.17
CA GLY A 177 17.98 -5.06 12.57
C GLY A 177 18.04 -5.07 11.05
N THR A 178 18.18 -3.90 10.41
CA THR A 178 18.38 -3.82 8.95
C THR A 178 19.75 -4.36 8.52
N ASP A 179 20.79 -4.14 9.33
CA ASP A 179 22.13 -4.67 9.06
C ASP A 179 22.17 -6.20 9.22
N LEU A 180 21.47 -6.75 10.22
CA LEU A 180 21.29 -8.20 10.36
C LEU A 180 20.59 -8.81 9.14
N LEU A 181 19.50 -8.20 8.67
CA LEU A 181 18.81 -8.64 7.46
C LEU A 181 19.71 -8.52 6.22
N ARG A 182 20.61 -7.53 6.19
CA ARG A 182 21.64 -7.40 5.14
C ARG A 182 22.62 -8.56 5.19
N ASN A 183 23.18 -8.89 6.34
CA ASN A 183 24.09 -10.04 6.50
C ASN A 183 23.42 -11.35 6.05
N PHE A 184 22.14 -11.53 6.39
CA PHE A 184 21.37 -12.68 5.91
C PHE A 184 21.21 -12.67 4.38
N ALA A 185 20.81 -11.54 3.79
CA ALA A 185 20.54 -11.47 2.36
C ALA A 185 21.82 -11.55 1.50
N TYR A 186 22.85 -10.81 1.85
CA TYR A 186 24.06 -10.66 1.04
C TYR A 186 25.08 -11.76 1.33
N ASP A 187 25.51 -11.88 2.59
CA ASP A 187 26.63 -12.76 2.92
C ASP A 187 26.20 -14.22 3.04
N ILE A 188 25.02 -14.46 3.64
CA ILE A 188 24.49 -15.82 3.81
C ILE A 188 23.80 -16.29 2.53
N CYS A 189 22.83 -15.53 2.00
CA CYS A 189 22.06 -15.95 0.81
C CYS A 189 22.79 -15.71 -0.51
N GLY A 190 23.82 -14.87 -0.54
CA GLY A 190 24.56 -14.54 -1.76
C GLY A 190 23.76 -13.65 -2.72
N CYS A 191 22.75 -12.93 -2.23
CA CYS A 191 21.99 -11.99 -3.05
C CYS A 191 22.86 -10.77 -3.41
N SER A 192 22.50 -10.13 -4.50
CA SER A 192 23.10 -8.90 -4.97
C SER A 192 22.11 -7.74 -4.97
N ASP A 193 22.63 -6.51 -4.85
CA ASP A 193 21.85 -5.27 -4.91
C ASP A 193 21.34 -5.06 -6.34
N ARG A 194 20.17 -5.63 -6.64
CA ARG A 194 19.56 -5.64 -7.99
C ARG A 194 18.09 -5.26 -7.98
N TRP A 195 17.52 -5.03 -6.80
CA TRP A 195 16.16 -4.52 -6.67
C TRP A 195 16.18 -3.00 -6.71
N HIS A 196 16.22 -2.49 -7.95
CA HIS A 196 16.09 -1.07 -8.25
C HIS A 196 14.97 -0.88 -9.26
N MET A 197 14.31 0.29 -9.21
CA MET A 197 13.13 0.55 -10.04
C MET A 197 13.45 0.60 -11.53
N ASP A 198 14.65 1.04 -11.92
CA ASP A 198 15.14 1.01 -13.30
C ASP A 198 15.20 -0.43 -13.84
N TYR A 199 15.81 -1.36 -13.09
CA TYR A 199 15.88 -2.77 -13.45
C TYR A 199 14.49 -3.42 -13.45
N PHE A 200 13.62 -3.06 -12.49
CA PHE A 200 12.23 -3.53 -12.47
C PHE A 200 11.48 -3.11 -13.74
N ILE A 201 11.63 -1.85 -14.19
CA ILE A 201 11.02 -1.34 -15.42
C ILE A 201 11.43 -2.20 -16.62
N GLU A 202 12.73 -2.47 -16.78
CA GLU A 202 13.23 -3.27 -17.91
C GLU A 202 12.67 -4.69 -17.91
N GLN A 203 12.68 -5.35 -16.76
CA GLN A 203 12.16 -6.71 -16.60
C GLN A 203 10.65 -6.78 -16.86
N GLU A 204 9.88 -5.83 -16.33
CA GLU A 204 8.43 -5.83 -16.50
C GLU A 204 8.05 -5.46 -17.93
N ILE A 205 8.80 -4.56 -18.60
CA ILE A 205 8.64 -4.30 -20.05
C ILE A 205 8.85 -5.57 -20.87
N GLU A 206 9.92 -6.33 -20.62
CA GLU A 206 10.22 -7.56 -21.34
C GLU A 206 9.11 -8.60 -21.13
N LYS A 207 8.67 -8.77 -19.87
CA LYS A 207 7.60 -9.68 -19.50
C LYS A 207 6.27 -9.30 -20.17
N VAL A 208 5.90 -8.02 -20.17
CA VAL A 208 4.69 -7.52 -20.83
C VAL A 208 4.78 -7.76 -22.33
N ARG A 209 5.90 -7.41 -22.99
CA ARG A 209 6.08 -7.65 -24.43
C ARG A 209 5.93 -9.12 -24.80
N LYS A 210 6.52 -10.03 -24.00
CA LYS A 210 6.43 -11.47 -24.22
C LYS A 210 5.01 -12.00 -24.01
N LEU A 211 4.28 -11.49 -23.00
CA LEU A 211 2.92 -11.91 -22.70
C LEU A 211 1.92 -11.40 -23.75
N VAL A 212 2.03 -10.12 -24.12
CA VAL A 212 1.09 -9.43 -25.01
C VAL A 212 1.33 -9.80 -26.48
N GLY A 213 2.59 -9.93 -26.90
CA GLY A 213 2.92 -10.15 -28.30
C GLY A 213 2.41 -9.00 -29.18
N ASP A 214 1.56 -9.31 -30.16
CA ASP A 214 0.93 -8.39 -31.10
C ASP A 214 -0.52 -8.00 -30.74
N LYS A 215 -1.02 -8.46 -29.59
CA LYS A 215 -2.39 -8.24 -29.13
C LYS A 215 -2.59 -6.86 -28.51
N LYS A 216 -3.83 -6.42 -28.36
CA LYS A 216 -4.15 -5.12 -27.75
C LYS A 216 -4.49 -5.24 -26.27
N VAL A 217 -4.18 -4.17 -25.54
CA VAL A 217 -4.38 -4.04 -24.10
C VAL A 217 -5.29 -2.85 -23.82
N LEU A 218 -6.32 -3.08 -23.01
CA LEU A 218 -7.19 -2.04 -22.48
C LEU A 218 -6.75 -1.66 -21.06
N LEU A 219 -6.76 -0.38 -20.74
CA LEU A 219 -6.55 0.11 -19.38
C LEU A 219 -7.66 1.07 -18.96
N ALA A 220 -8.26 0.83 -17.80
CA ALA A 220 -9.10 1.81 -17.13
C ALA A 220 -8.22 2.85 -16.41
N LEU A 221 -8.17 4.08 -16.93
CA LEU A 221 -7.50 5.19 -16.26
C LEU A 221 -8.47 5.87 -15.30
N SER A 222 -8.12 5.88 -14.02
CA SER A 222 -8.84 6.63 -12.98
C SER A 222 -8.23 8.01 -12.69
N GLY A 223 -7.07 8.31 -13.28
CA GLY A 223 -6.23 9.46 -12.93
C GLY A 223 -5.41 9.26 -11.65
N GLY A 224 -5.70 8.22 -10.85
CA GLY A 224 -4.88 7.85 -9.68
C GLY A 224 -3.44 7.51 -10.06
N VAL A 225 -2.53 7.54 -9.08
CA VAL A 225 -1.10 7.27 -9.33
C VAL A 225 -0.88 5.85 -9.89
N ASP A 226 -1.59 4.84 -9.38
CA ASP A 226 -1.35 3.44 -9.78
C ASP A 226 -1.73 3.20 -11.24
N SER A 227 -2.94 3.61 -11.64
CA SER A 227 -3.40 3.48 -13.03
C SER A 227 -2.56 4.34 -13.99
N SER A 228 -2.11 5.51 -13.55
CA SER A 228 -1.22 6.37 -14.36
C SER A 228 0.16 5.73 -14.57
N VAL A 229 0.76 5.14 -13.52
CA VAL A 229 2.05 4.44 -13.61
C VAL A 229 1.94 3.20 -14.50
N VAL A 230 0.87 2.41 -14.37
CA VAL A 230 0.60 1.29 -15.31
C VAL A 230 0.50 1.80 -16.74
N GLY A 231 -0.26 2.88 -16.98
CA GLY A 231 -0.41 3.45 -18.31
C GLY A 231 0.92 3.87 -18.93
N VAL A 232 1.77 4.58 -18.18
CA VAL A 232 3.10 5.00 -18.66
C VAL A 232 4.04 3.80 -18.89
N LEU A 233 4.03 2.82 -17.98
CA LEU A 233 4.82 1.61 -18.12
C LEU A 233 4.43 0.81 -19.37
N LEU A 234 3.12 0.58 -19.57
CA LEU A 234 2.60 -0.14 -20.72
C LEU A 234 2.81 0.63 -22.02
N GLN A 235 2.65 1.96 -22.02
CA GLN A 235 2.96 2.78 -23.19
C GLN A 235 4.42 2.60 -23.62
N ARG A 236 5.36 2.57 -22.65
CA ARG A 236 6.79 2.30 -22.93
C ARG A 236 7.04 0.87 -23.41
N ALA A 237 6.24 -0.10 -22.94
CA ALA A 237 6.38 -1.50 -23.29
C ALA A 237 5.84 -1.82 -24.70
N ILE A 238 4.61 -1.41 -25.00
CA ILE A 238 3.82 -1.89 -26.15
C ILE A 238 3.25 -0.76 -27.03
N GLY A 239 3.51 0.51 -26.71
CA GLY A 239 3.12 1.66 -27.53
C GLY A 239 1.64 1.65 -27.92
N ASP A 240 1.38 1.75 -29.23
CA ASP A 240 0.03 1.86 -29.81
C ASP A 240 -0.88 0.63 -29.59
N GLN A 241 -0.36 -0.47 -29.05
CA GLN A 241 -1.17 -1.61 -28.62
C GLN A 241 -1.99 -1.30 -27.36
N LEU A 242 -1.61 -0.26 -26.60
CA LEU A 242 -2.33 0.21 -25.43
C LEU A 242 -3.45 1.18 -25.84
N THR A 243 -4.66 0.91 -25.37
CA THR A 243 -5.76 1.87 -25.38
C THR A 243 -6.25 2.10 -23.95
N CYS A 244 -6.37 3.36 -23.57
CA CYS A 244 -6.82 3.76 -22.25
C CYS A 244 -8.21 4.36 -22.32
N ILE A 245 -9.09 4.01 -21.40
CA ILE A 245 -10.38 4.68 -21.21
C ILE A 245 -10.32 5.49 -19.92
N PHE A 246 -10.58 6.79 -20.04
CA PHE A 246 -10.73 7.69 -18.89
C PHE A 246 -12.18 8.17 -18.82
N VAL A 247 -12.88 7.75 -17.78
CA VAL A 247 -14.29 8.12 -17.54
C VAL A 247 -14.33 9.40 -16.71
N ASP A 248 -14.80 10.49 -17.31
CA ASP A 248 -15.13 11.72 -16.60
C ASP A 248 -16.60 11.65 -16.16
N HIS A 249 -16.81 11.09 -14.97
CA HIS A 249 -18.14 10.95 -14.37
C HIS A 249 -18.65 12.27 -13.76
N GLY A 250 -17.95 13.39 -13.95
CA GLY A 250 -18.36 14.70 -13.44
C GLY A 250 -18.20 14.88 -11.93
N LEU A 251 -17.60 13.95 -11.20
CA LEU A 251 -17.34 14.09 -9.75
C LEU A 251 -15.85 14.25 -9.45
N LEU A 252 -15.06 14.71 -10.42
CA LEU A 252 -13.63 14.97 -10.30
C LEU A 252 -13.36 16.38 -9.76
N ARG A 253 -12.11 16.63 -9.35
CA ARG A 253 -11.66 17.97 -8.95
C ARG A 253 -11.62 18.93 -10.14
N LYS A 254 -11.62 20.22 -9.84
CA LYS A 254 -11.48 21.29 -10.85
C LYS A 254 -10.27 21.04 -11.75
N GLY A 255 -10.52 20.93 -13.06
CA GLY A 255 -9.50 20.75 -14.09
C GLY A 255 -8.80 19.38 -14.11
N GLU A 256 -9.21 18.42 -13.29
CA GLU A 256 -8.51 17.12 -13.18
C GLU A 256 -8.55 16.32 -14.49
N GLY A 257 -9.71 16.27 -15.16
CA GLY A 257 -9.83 15.57 -16.45
C GLY A 257 -8.91 16.15 -17.53
N ASP A 258 -8.82 17.48 -17.62
CA ASP A 258 -7.94 18.15 -18.59
C ASP A 258 -6.46 17.91 -18.28
N GLN A 259 -6.07 17.97 -17.00
CA GLN A 259 -4.71 17.69 -16.55
C GLN A 259 -4.27 16.25 -16.88
N VAL A 260 -5.17 15.28 -16.73
CA VAL A 260 -4.93 13.88 -17.11
C VAL A 260 -4.66 13.77 -18.62
N MET A 261 -5.48 14.41 -19.45
CA MET A 261 -5.31 14.39 -20.91
C MET A 261 -4.01 15.07 -21.35
N GLU A 262 -3.68 16.24 -20.79
CA GLU A 262 -2.46 16.99 -21.12
C GLU A 262 -1.20 16.22 -20.68
N SER A 263 -1.22 15.67 -19.46
CA SER A 263 -0.05 15.00 -18.90
C SER A 263 0.17 13.63 -19.52
N LEU A 264 -0.83 12.75 -19.47
CA LEU A 264 -0.68 11.36 -19.91
C LEU A 264 -0.85 11.21 -21.42
N GLY A 265 -1.86 11.84 -22.01
CA GLY A 265 -2.08 11.80 -23.46
C GLY A 265 -1.04 12.63 -24.21
N GLY A 266 -0.78 13.84 -23.74
CA GLY A 266 0.18 14.77 -24.37
C GLY A 266 1.64 14.37 -24.16
N LYS A 267 2.14 14.38 -22.92
CA LYS A 267 3.58 14.19 -22.66
C LYS A 267 4.05 12.75 -22.81
N PHE A 268 3.24 11.78 -22.39
CA PHE A 268 3.58 10.36 -22.45
C PHE A 268 3.05 9.64 -23.70
N GLY A 269 2.21 10.30 -24.49
CA GLY A 269 1.69 9.76 -25.75
C GLY A 269 0.69 8.62 -25.56
N LEU A 270 0.03 8.52 -24.41
CA LEU A 270 -0.99 7.50 -24.19
C LEU A 270 -2.19 7.75 -25.13
N ASN A 271 -2.67 6.69 -25.78
CA ASN A 271 -3.93 6.72 -26.51
C ASN A 271 -5.10 6.69 -25.51
N ILE A 272 -5.63 7.86 -25.14
CA ILE A 272 -6.69 8.00 -24.14
C ILE A 272 -8.02 8.37 -24.80
N ILE A 273 -9.01 7.51 -24.64
CA ILE A 273 -10.42 7.78 -24.93
C ILE A 273 -11.03 8.42 -23.69
N ARG A 274 -11.23 9.74 -23.73
CA ARG A 274 -11.98 10.47 -22.69
C ARG A 274 -13.47 10.32 -22.95
N VAL A 275 -14.18 9.78 -21.96
CA VAL A 275 -15.62 9.57 -21.98
C VAL A 275 -16.26 10.58 -21.04
N ASP A 276 -16.93 11.59 -21.59
CA ASP A 276 -17.74 12.51 -20.80
C ASP A 276 -19.06 11.83 -20.44
N ALA A 277 -19.22 11.51 -19.16
CA ALA A 277 -20.38 10.84 -18.63
C ALA A 277 -21.07 11.63 -17.51
N LYS A 278 -20.76 12.93 -17.38
CA LYS A 278 -21.29 13.78 -16.32
C LYS A 278 -22.82 13.67 -16.20
N ASP A 279 -23.54 13.88 -17.29
CA ASP A 279 -25.00 13.88 -17.27
C ASP A 279 -25.59 12.50 -16.87
N ARG A 280 -24.95 11.41 -17.36
CA ARG A 280 -25.33 10.03 -17.05
C ARG A 280 -25.23 9.72 -15.56
N PHE A 281 -24.17 10.18 -14.90
CA PHE A 281 -23.99 9.98 -13.46
C PHE A 281 -24.90 10.90 -12.64
N LEU A 282 -25.00 12.19 -13.02
CA LEU A 282 -25.85 13.14 -12.29
C LEU A 282 -27.33 12.79 -12.35
N GLU A 283 -27.82 12.25 -13.47
CA GLU A 283 -29.21 11.80 -13.58
C GLU A 283 -29.52 10.67 -12.59
N LYS A 284 -28.60 9.71 -12.43
CA LYS A 284 -28.77 8.58 -11.50
C LYS A 284 -28.62 8.96 -10.04
N LEU A 285 -27.85 10.00 -9.74
CA LEU A 285 -27.64 10.50 -8.38
C LEU A 285 -28.73 11.48 -7.91
N LYS A 286 -29.65 11.85 -8.80
CA LYS A 286 -30.73 12.79 -8.50
C LYS A 286 -31.62 12.27 -7.36
N GLY A 287 -31.80 13.09 -6.32
CA GLY A 287 -32.59 12.74 -5.14
C GLY A 287 -31.93 11.73 -4.18
N VAL A 288 -30.71 11.25 -4.47
CA VAL A 288 -30.01 10.27 -3.61
C VAL A 288 -29.21 11.00 -2.55
N SER A 289 -29.53 10.77 -1.28
CA SER A 289 -28.84 11.37 -0.14
C SER A 289 -28.06 10.37 0.71
N ASP A 290 -28.43 9.09 0.68
CA ASP A 290 -27.76 8.03 1.43
C ASP A 290 -26.36 7.76 0.85
N PRO A 291 -25.30 7.82 1.67
CA PRO A 291 -23.93 7.71 1.18
C PRO A 291 -23.58 6.33 0.62
N GLU A 292 -24.12 5.25 1.21
CA GLU A 292 -23.92 3.89 0.71
C GLU A 292 -24.61 3.69 -0.64
N GLU A 293 -25.81 4.26 -0.82
CA GLU A 293 -26.51 4.28 -2.10
C GLU A 293 -25.73 5.09 -3.15
N LYS A 294 -25.21 6.28 -2.81
CA LYS A 294 -24.33 7.06 -3.69
C LYS A 294 -23.14 6.22 -4.16
N ARG A 295 -22.45 5.55 -3.23
CA ARG A 295 -21.29 4.69 -3.53
C ARG A 295 -21.65 3.56 -4.50
N LYS A 296 -22.75 2.85 -4.24
CA LYS A 296 -23.23 1.76 -5.10
C LYS A 296 -23.60 2.24 -6.49
N ILE A 297 -24.33 3.34 -6.60
CA ILE A 297 -24.73 3.92 -7.89
C ILE A 297 -23.49 4.29 -8.71
N ILE A 298 -22.54 5.01 -8.12
CA ILE A 298 -21.33 5.45 -8.82
C ILE A 298 -20.47 4.25 -9.25
N GLY A 299 -20.26 3.29 -8.34
CA GLY A 299 -19.46 2.09 -8.65
C GLY A 299 -20.07 1.24 -9.77
N ASN A 300 -21.37 0.95 -9.67
CA ASN A 300 -22.07 0.16 -10.70
C ASN A 300 -22.09 0.88 -12.05
N GLU A 301 -22.39 2.18 -12.05
CA GLU A 301 -22.49 2.93 -13.29
C GLU A 301 -21.15 3.07 -14.00
N PHE A 302 -20.06 3.19 -13.24
CA PHE A 302 -18.71 3.18 -13.78
C PHE A 302 -18.41 1.87 -14.52
N ILE A 303 -18.77 0.73 -13.93
CA ILE A 303 -18.57 -0.58 -14.54
C ILE A 303 -19.39 -0.72 -15.83
N TYR A 304 -20.68 -0.37 -15.80
CA TYR A 304 -21.55 -0.45 -16.98
C TYR A 304 -21.05 0.44 -18.11
N LEU A 305 -20.68 1.68 -17.80
CA LEU A 305 -20.14 2.58 -18.80
C LEU A 305 -18.79 2.08 -19.35
N PHE A 306 -17.90 1.57 -18.49
CA PHE A 306 -16.63 1.02 -18.94
C PHE A 306 -16.84 -0.17 -19.88
N ASP A 307 -17.79 -1.06 -19.57
CA ASP A 307 -18.17 -2.17 -20.44
C ASP A 307 -18.78 -1.69 -21.77
N ASP A 308 -19.69 -0.70 -21.73
CA ASP A 308 -20.27 -0.08 -22.93
C ASP A 308 -19.18 0.47 -23.86
N GLU A 309 -18.14 1.12 -23.31
CA GLU A 309 -17.04 1.70 -24.07
C GLU A 309 -16.03 0.64 -24.52
N ALA A 310 -15.74 -0.36 -23.69
CA ALA A 310 -14.88 -1.48 -24.04
C ALA A 310 -15.44 -2.29 -25.23
N LYS A 311 -16.77 -2.51 -25.28
CA LYS A 311 -17.45 -3.22 -26.37
C LYS A 311 -17.38 -2.51 -27.73
N LYS A 312 -17.13 -1.19 -27.75
CA LYS A 312 -16.94 -0.44 -29.00
C LYS A 312 -15.58 -0.69 -29.63
N LEU A 313 -14.63 -1.20 -28.83
CA LEU A 313 -13.28 -1.50 -29.27
C LEU A 313 -13.21 -2.94 -29.77
N GLN A 314 -12.51 -3.14 -30.88
CA GLN A 314 -12.31 -4.46 -31.48
C GLN A 314 -10.92 -5.01 -31.17
N ASP A 315 -10.85 -6.33 -31.04
CA ASP A 315 -9.61 -7.10 -30.89
C ASP A 315 -8.79 -6.75 -29.64
N ILE A 316 -9.46 -6.65 -28.49
CA ILE A 316 -8.81 -6.51 -27.18
C ILE A 316 -8.77 -7.88 -26.50
N ASP A 317 -7.56 -8.34 -26.18
CA ASP A 317 -7.34 -9.61 -25.48
C ASP A 317 -7.08 -9.42 -23.99
N PHE A 318 -6.51 -8.27 -23.61
CA PHE A 318 -6.01 -8.04 -22.26
C PHE A 318 -6.64 -6.82 -21.60
N LEU A 319 -6.84 -6.93 -20.29
CA LEU A 319 -7.20 -5.83 -19.42
C LEU A 319 -6.10 -5.59 -18.40
N ALA A 320 -5.54 -4.38 -18.40
CA ALA A 320 -4.52 -3.97 -17.46
C ALA A 320 -5.12 -3.36 -16.19
N GLN A 321 -4.52 -3.66 -15.04
CA GLN A 321 -4.93 -3.16 -13.73
C GLN A 321 -3.73 -2.71 -12.90
N GLY A 322 -3.97 -1.74 -12.02
CA GLY A 322 -3.00 -1.20 -11.06
C GLY A 322 -2.99 -1.92 -9.72
N THR A 323 -3.32 -3.22 -9.70
CA THR A 323 -3.34 -4.05 -8.49
C THR A 323 -1.99 -3.99 -7.78
N LEU A 324 -1.98 -3.69 -6.48
CA LEU A 324 -0.77 -3.60 -5.67
C LEU A 324 -0.54 -4.86 -4.85
N TYR A 325 0.67 -4.99 -4.31
CA TYR A 325 1.04 -6.14 -3.50
C TYR A 325 0.21 -6.29 -2.23
N THR A 326 -0.17 -5.17 -1.62
CA THR A 326 -1.06 -5.14 -0.45
C THR A 326 -2.45 -5.70 -0.76
N ASP A 327 -2.96 -5.50 -1.99
CA ASP A 327 -4.28 -5.99 -2.37
C ASP A 327 -4.29 -7.51 -2.49
N ILE A 328 -3.19 -8.10 -2.98
CA ILE A 328 -3.03 -9.56 -3.07
C ILE A 328 -2.93 -10.18 -1.68
N ILE A 329 -2.07 -9.62 -0.81
CA ILE A 329 -1.89 -10.16 0.55
C ILE A 329 -3.22 -10.15 1.30
N GLU A 330 -3.95 -9.03 1.24
CA GLU A 330 -5.25 -8.95 1.88
C GLU A 330 -6.18 -10.02 1.31
N SER A 331 -6.36 -10.08 -0.02
CA SER A 331 -7.25 -11.08 -0.67
C SER A 331 -6.87 -12.55 -0.46
N GLY A 332 -5.60 -12.84 -0.20
CA GLY A 332 -5.06 -14.20 -0.02
C GLY A 332 -5.11 -14.73 1.41
N THR A 333 -5.56 -13.92 2.37
CA THR A 333 -5.81 -14.39 3.74
C THR A 333 -7.22 -14.99 3.85
N ASP A 334 -7.35 -16.14 4.50
CA ASP A 334 -8.63 -16.83 4.80
C ASP A 334 -9.66 -15.90 5.52
N THR A 335 -9.24 -14.72 5.98
CA THR A 335 -10.03 -13.70 6.70
C THR A 335 -10.61 -12.57 5.84
N ALA A 336 -10.28 -12.46 4.56
CA ALA A 336 -10.49 -11.21 3.81
C ALA A 336 -11.58 -11.20 2.73
N GLU A 337 -12.35 -12.30 2.56
CA GLU A 337 -13.34 -12.45 1.48
C GLU A 337 -14.43 -11.35 1.43
N THR A 338 -14.53 -10.46 2.42
CA THR A 338 -15.64 -9.49 2.51
C THR A 338 -15.27 -8.01 2.36
N ILE A 339 -13.98 -7.61 2.30
CA ILE A 339 -13.61 -6.20 2.54
C ILE A 339 -13.23 -5.40 1.27
N LYS A 340 -12.85 -6.02 0.15
CA LYS A 340 -12.30 -5.27 -1.02
C LYS A 340 -12.90 -5.60 -2.39
N SER A 341 -14.19 -5.90 -2.48
CA SER A 341 -14.90 -6.03 -3.76
C SER A 341 -15.00 -4.73 -4.61
N HIS A 342 -14.49 -3.59 -4.12
CA HIS A 342 -14.75 -2.26 -4.70
C HIS A 342 -13.50 -1.51 -5.20
N HIS A 343 -12.29 -2.07 -5.08
CA HIS A 343 -11.06 -1.33 -5.42
C HIS A 343 -10.31 -1.83 -6.66
N ASN A 344 -10.42 -3.12 -6.97
CA ASN A 344 -10.07 -3.66 -8.28
C ASN A 344 -11.36 -4.03 -9.01
N VAL A 345 -11.31 -4.19 -10.33
CA VAL A 345 -12.49 -4.34 -11.19
C VAL A 345 -13.17 -5.72 -11.01
N GLY A 346 -13.37 -6.16 -9.76
CA GLY A 346 -14.08 -7.38 -9.35
C GLY A 346 -15.60 -7.30 -9.53
N GLY A 347 -16.08 -6.32 -10.29
CA GLY A 347 -17.46 -6.22 -10.74
C GLY A 347 -17.61 -6.28 -12.26
N LEU A 348 -16.56 -6.58 -13.03
CA LEU A 348 -16.73 -6.85 -14.46
C LEU A 348 -17.73 -7.99 -14.63
N PRO A 349 -18.67 -7.86 -15.58
CA PRO A 349 -19.67 -8.90 -15.78
C PRO A 349 -19.00 -10.22 -16.19
N GLU A 350 -19.55 -11.36 -15.72
CA GLU A 350 -18.96 -12.70 -15.84
C GLU A 350 -18.68 -13.14 -17.29
N ASP A 351 -19.25 -12.44 -18.27
CA ASP A 351 -19.11 -12.67 -19.70
C ASP A 351 -17.87 -11.98 -20.32
N MET A 352 -17.13 -11.15 -19.57
CA MET A 352 -15.90 -10.52 -20.06
C MET A 352 -14.73 -11.52 -20.16
N LYS A 353 -14.23 -11.72 -21.38
CA LYS A 353 -13.17 -12.69 -21.73
C LYS A 353 -11.77 -12.09 -21.80
N PHE A 354 -11.42 -11.15 -20.92
CA PHE A 354 -10.08 -10.56 -20.90
C PHE A 354 -9.09 -11.38 -20.08
N GLN A 355 -7.84 -11.44 -20.55
CA GLN A 355 -6.71 -11.87 -19.73
C GLN A 355 -6.18 -10.67 -18.92
N LEU A 356 -5.97 -10.84 -17.62
CA LEU A 356 -5.51 -9.75 -16.76
C LEU A 356 -3.99 -9.54 -16.89
N ILE A 357 -3.59 -8.27 -16.92
CA ILE A 357 -2.20 -7.83 -16.79
C ILE A 357 -2.10 -6.92 -15.58
N GLU A 358 -1.31 -7.33 -14.59
CA GLU A 358 -1.15 -6.62 -13.33
C GLU A 358 0.34 -6.35 -13.06
N PRO A 359 0.94 -5.32 -13.69
CA PRO A 359 2.38 -5.10 -13.64
C PRO A 359 2.87 -4.71 -12.24
N LEU A 360 2.02 -4.01 -11.46
CA LEU A 360 2.38 -3.48 -10.14
C LEU A 360 2.11 -4.46 -9.00
N LYS A 361 1.66 -5.68 -9.32
CA LYS A 361 1.19 -6.65 -8.33
C LYS A 361 2.23 -7.09 -7.32
N THR A 362 3.51 -6.84 -7.61
CA THR A 362 4.62 -7.16 -6.72
C THR A 362 5.11 -5.94 -5.94
N LEU A 363 4.57 -4.74 -6.16
CA LEU A 363 5.07 -3.49 -5.59
C LEU A 363 4.19 -2.94 -4.45
N PHE A 364 4.85 -2.29 -3.49
CA PHE A 364 4.21 -1.44 -2.49
C PHE A 364 3.93 -0.03 -3.05
N LYS A 365 3.11 0.76 -2.34
CA LYS A 365 2.66 2.08 -2.80
C LYS A 365 3.79 3.09 -3.00
N ASP A 366 4.78 3.06 -2.12
CA ASP A 366 6.00 3.88 -2.21
C ASP A 366 6.88 3.45 -3.38
N GLU A 367 7.02 2.14 -3.62
CA GLU A 367 7.72 1.62 -4.80
C GLU A 367 7.02 2.03 -6.10
N VAL A 368 5.68 2.02 -6.16
CA VAL A 368 4.93 2.54 -7.32
C VAL A 368 5.20 4.03 -7.55
N ARG A 369 5.34 4.82 -6.48
CA ARG A 369 5.72 6.24 -6.61
C ARG A 369 7.15 6.38 -7.14
N ALA A 370 8.11 5.64 -6.59
CA ALA A 370 9.48 5.63 -7.08
C ALA A 370 9.54 5.20 -8.55
N LEU A 371 8.78 4.16 -8.93
CA LEU A 371 8.62 3.70 -10.31
C LEU A 371 8.10 4.81 -11.22
N GLY A 372 7.08 5.56 -10.78
CA GLY A 372 6.54 6.69 -11.54
C GLY A 372 7.59 7.77 -11.81
N LEU A 373 8.39 8.13 -10.80
CA LEU A 373 9.48 9.10 -10.97
C LEU A 373 10.55 8.59 -11.94
N GLU A 374 10.93 7.31 -11.84
CA GLU A 374 11.91 6.67 -12.72
C GLU A 374 11.40 6.57 -14.19
N LEU A 375 10.08 6.43 -14.37
CA LEU A 375 9.42 6.53 -15.68
C LEU A 375 9.34 7.98 -16.21
N GLY A 376 9.83 8.97 -15.47
CA GLY A 376 9.86 10.38 -15.86
C GLY A 376 8.56 11.13 -15.56
N MET A 377 7.65 10.57 -14.74
CA MET A 377 6.41 11.24 -14.36
C MET A 377 6.68 12.47 -13.49
N PRO A 378 5.96 13.59 -13.70
CA PRO A 378 6.10 14.77 -12.85
C PRO A 378 5.82 14.44 -11.38
N HIS A 379 6.63 15.00 -10.48
CA HIS A 379 6.50 14.80 -9.04
C HIS A 379 5.07 15.07 -8.54
N GLU A 380 4.43 16.14 -9.04
CA GLU A 380 3.05 16.52 -8.67
C GLU A 380 2.01 15.43 -9.02
N LEU A 381 2.23 14.67 -10.11
CA LEU A 381 1.33 13.59 -10.53
C LEU A 381 1.55 12.33 -9.69
N VAL A 382 2.80 12.04 -9.34
CA VAL A 382 3.18 10.87 -8.54
C VAL A 382 2.77 11.03 -7.07
N TRP A 383 3.00 12.21 -6.51
CA TRP A 383 2.74 12.53 -5.10
C TRP A 383 1.38 13.17 -4.88
N ARG A 384 0.50 13.13 -5.88
CA ARG A 384 -0.88 13.55 -5.72
C ARG A 384 -1.53 12.83 -4.55
N GLN A 385 -2.36 13.56 -3.82
CA GLN A 385 -3.14 12.97 -2.74
C GLN A 385 -4.08 11.87 -3.25
N PRO A 386 -4.36 10.85 -2.41
CA PRO A 386 -5.44 9.91 -2.67
C PRO A 386 -6.75 10.65 -2.97
N PHE A 387 -7.50 10.14 -3.94
CA PHE A 387 -8.82 10.66 -4.30
C PHE A 387 -9.79 9.48 -4.40
N PRO A 388 -10.93 9.53 -3.70
CA PRO A 388 -11.87 8.42 -3.65
C PRO A 388 -12.47 8.15 -5.03
N GLY A 389 -12.79 6.89 -5.35
CA GLY A 389 -13.47 6.52 -6.60
C GLY A 389 -14.79 7.27 -6.82
N PRO A 390 -15.68 7.38 -5.80
CA PRO A 390 -16.85 8.24 -5.87
C PRO A 390 -16.57 9.75 -6.00
N GLY A 391 -15.31 10.16 -5.89
CA GLY A 391 -14.84 11.53 -6.00
C GLY A 391 -15.55 12.50 -5.04
N LEU A 392 -16.00 13.63 -5.59
CA LEU A 392 -16.74 14.65 -4.85
C LEU A 392 -18.12 14.16 -4.38
N GLY A 393 -18.60 13.01 -4.87
CA GLY A 393 -19.90 12.45 -4.47
C GLY A 393 -19.98 12.09 -2.97
N ILE A 394 -18.83 11.85 -2.34
CA ILE A 394 -18.73 11.61 -0.88
C ILE A 394 -18.12 12.80 -0.12
N ARG A 395 -18.09 13.98 -0.74
CA ARG A 395 -17.67 15.25 -0.13
C ARG A 395 -18.80 16.27 -0.11
N ILE A 396 -20.00 15.83 -0.48
CA ILE A 396 -21.23 16.61 -0.47
C ILE A 396 -22.23 15.82 0.36
N LEU A 397 -22.52 16.32 1.56
CA LEU A 397 -23.50 15.68 2.43
C LEU A 397 -24.90 15.79 1.80
N GLY A 398 -25.57 14.65 1.69
CA GLY A 398 -26.88 14.52 1.05
C GLY A 398 -26.83 14.54 -0.48
N GLU A 399 -27.87 15.09 -1.10
CA GLU A 399 -28.06 15.09 -2.57
C GLU A 399 -26.97 15.88 -3.31
N ILE A 400 -26.47 15.30 -4.40
CA ILE A 400 -25.49 15.91 -5.30
C ILE A 400 -26.20 16.70 -6.39
N THR A 401 -25.79 17.95 -6.58
CA THR A 401 -26.24 18.80 -7.70
C THR A 401 -25.04 19.51 -8.33
N GLU A 402 -25.19 19.99 -9.56
CA GLU A 402 -24.09 20.70 -10.24
C GLU A 402 -23.65 21.96 -9.48
N GLU A 403 -24.59 22.71 -8.89
CA GLU A 403 -24.29 23.87 -8.05
C GLU A 403 -23.41 23.49 -6.86
N LYS A 404 -23.76 22.39 -6.16
CA LYS A 404 -22.98 21.90 -5.01
C LYS A 404 -21.61 21.39 -5.42
N LEU A 405 -21.51 20.73 -6.57
CA LEU A 405 -20.24 20.28 -7.13
C LEU A 405 -19.33 21.46 -7.44
N GLU A 406 -19.86 22.53 -8.04
CA GLU A 406 -19.09 23.73 -8.34
C GLU A 406 -18.56 24.39 -7.06
N ILE A 407 -19.40 24.51 -6.01
CA ILE A 407 -18.97 25.04 -4.71
C ILE A 407 -17.77 24.25 -4.18
N VAL A 408 -17.85 22.92 -4.16
CA VAL A 408 -16.77 22.07 -3.65
C VAL A 408 -15.54 22.11 -4.54
N ARG A 409 -15.68 22.14 -5.87
CA ARG A 409 -14.56 22.24 -6.81
C ARG A 409 -13.76 23.52 -6.61
N GLU A 410 -14.44 24.64 -6.47
CA GLU A 410 -13.81 25.95 -6.26
C GLU A 410 -13.17 26.05 -4.87
N SER A 411 -13.88 25.63 -3.81
CA SER A 411 -13.32 25.66 -2.45
C SER A 411 -12.12 24.71 -2.31
N ASP A 412 -12.20 23.51 -2.86
CA ASP A 412 -11.09 22.53 -2.83
C ASP A 412 -9.87 23.05 -3.62
N ALA A 413 -10.08 23.74 -4.74
CA ALA A 413 -9.00 24.36 -5.51
C ALA A 413 -8.26 25.44 -4.70
N ILE A 414 -8.99 26.33 -4.01
CA ILE A 414 -8.40 27.36 -3.13
C ILE A 414 -7.62 26.71 -1.99
N LEU A 415 -8.19 25.70 -1.34
CA LEU A 415 -7.50 24.97 -0.27
C LEU A 415 -6.17 24.39 -0.77
N ARG A 416 -6.19 23.72 -1.92
CA ARG A 416 -4.98 23.11 -2.50
C ARG A 416 -3.93 24.14 -2.87
N GLU A 417 -4.33 25.26 -3.44
CA GLU A 417 -3.42 26.35 -3.79
C GLU A 417 -2.74 26.94 -2.54
N GLU A 418 -3.49 27.26 -1.48
CA GLU A 418 -2.92 27.86 -0.27
C GLU A 418 -2.01 26.89 0.50
N ILE A 419 -2.35 25.59 0.54
CA ILE A 419 -1.49 24.56 1.15
C ILE A 419 -0.16 24.45 0.38
N LYS A 420 -0.20 24.51 -0.96
CA LYS A 420 0.99 24.56 -1.81
C LYS A 420 1.83 25.80 -1.56
N LEU A 421 1.21 26.99 -1.54
CA LEU A 421 1.91 28.25 -1.27
C LEU A 421 2.53 28.29 0.13
N ALA A 422 1.94 27.59 1.10
CA ALA A 422 2.49 27.43 2.45
C ALA A 422 3.59 26.37 2.55
N GLY A 423 3.85 25.58 1.50
CA GLY A 423 4.85 24.51 1.50
C GLY A 423 4.45 23.28 2.31
N LEU A 424 3.15 23.08 2.57
CA LEU A 424 2.63 22.04 3.47
C LEU A 424 2.23 20.73 2.74
N GLU A 425 2.40 20.64 1.41
CA GLU A 425 1.98 19.48 0.60
C GLU A 425 2.68 18.17 0.99
N GLY A 426 3.91 18.24 1.50
CA GLY A 426 4.67 17.08 1.96
C GLY A 426 4.35 16.65 3.39
N ASP A 427 3.81 17.57 4.20
CA ASP A 427 3.56 17.35 5.64
C ASP A 427 2.15 16.80 5.90
N ILE A 428 1.19 17.17 5.04
CA ILE A 428 -0.22 16.77 5.18
C ILE A 428 -0.52 15.63 4.21
N TRP A 429 -0.98 14.50 4.76
CA TRP A 429 -1.22 13.29 3.98
C TRP A 429 -2.42 13.41 3.03
N GLN A 430 -3.53 13.97 3.52
CA GLN A 430 -4.72 14.24 2.71
C GLN A 430 -5.46 15.45 3.27
N TYR A 431 -5.96 16.32 2.38
CA TYR A 431 -6.74 17.51 2.68
C TYR A 431 -7.73 17.85 1.56
N PHE A 432 -8.94 18.24 1.95
CA PHE A 432 -10.05 18.52 1.03
C PHE A 432 -11.15 19.32 1.71
N THR A 433 -12.09 19.82 0.91
CA THR A 433 -13.30 20.47 1.42
C THR A 433 -14.53 19.57 1.36
N VAL A 434 -15.43 19.71 2.33
CA VAL A 434 -16.72 19.02 2.41
C VAL A 434 -17.85 20.04 2.51
N LEU A 435 -18.87 19.90 1.67
CA LEU A 435 -20.09 20.69 1.76
C LEU A 435 -21.06 20.06 2.77
N THR A 436 -21.27 20.74 3.89
CA THR A 436 -21.99 20.19 5.05
C THR A 436 -23.52 20.10 4.86
N GLY A 437 -24.07 20.76 3.83
CA GLY A 437 -25.52 20.93 3.66
C GLY A 437 -26.16 21.94 4.63
N LEU A 438 -25.45 22.39 5.66
CA LEU A 438 -25.93 23.40 6.60
C LEU A 438 -25.83 24.80 6.00
N LYS A 439 -26.92 25.56 6.13
CA LYS A 439 -26.92 26.99 5.82
C LYS A 439 -26.77 27.80 7.10
N SER A 440 -26.05 28.91 7.02
CA SER A 440 -25.75 29.77 8.15
C SER A 440 -26.02 31.22 7.81
N VAL A 441 -26.35 32.02 8.83
CA VAL A 441 -26.46 33.48 8.65
C VAL A 441 -25.08 34.10 8.56
N GLY A 442 -24.90 35.04 7.64
CA GLY A 442 -23.68 35.82 7.49
C GLY A 442 -23.99 37.29 7.19
N VAL A 443 -22.95 38.12 7.18
CA VAL A 443 -23.01 39.50 6.70
C VAL A 443 -21.90 39.64 5.67
N MET A 444 -22.26 39.87 4.41
CA MET A 444 -21.32 40.05 3.30
C MET A 444 -21.73 41.32 2.53
N GLY A 445 -20.80 42.27 2.38
CA GLY A 445 -21.06 43.55 1.70
C GLY A 445 -22.27 44.30 2.26
N ASP A 446 -22.33 44.47 3.59
CA ASP A 446 -23.42 45.12 4.36
C ASP A 446 -24.81 44.48 4.26
N SER A 447 -24.94 43.34 3.57
CA SER A 447 -26.20 42.61 3.41
C SER A 447 -26.18 41.29 4.19
N ARG A 448 -27.32 40.93 4.78
CA ARG A 448 -27.50 39.63 5.44
C ARG A 448 -27.54 38.53 4.40
N THR A 449 -26.77 37.47 4.63
CA THR A 449 -26.72 36.29 3.75
C THR A 449 -27.18 35.04 4.49
N TYR A 450 -27.65 34.03 3.73
CA TYR A 450 -28.01 32.71 4.25
C TYR A 450 -27.52 31.63 3.28
N ASP A 451 -26.26 31.27 3.44
CA ASP A 451 -25.48 30.45 2.50
C ASP A 451 -24.80 29.27 3.22
N TYR A 452 -24.13 28.41 2.48
CA TYR A 452 -23.62 27.15 2.99
C TYR A 452 -22.39 27.31 3.89
N THR A 453 -22.26 26.35 4.80
CA THR A 453 -21.04 26.09 5.57
C THR A 453 -20.20 25.03 4.87
N ILE A 454 -18.94 25.36 4.58
CA ILE A 454 -17.94 24.42 4.08
C ILE A 454 -17.04 23.97 5.24
N ALA A 455 -16.71 22.68 5.29
CA ALA A 455 -15.74 22.14 6.22
C ALA A 455 -14.42 21.86 5.49
N ILE A 456 -13.31 22.19 6.14
CA ILE A 456 -11.97 21.79 5.73
C ILE A 456 -11.61 20.55 6.55
N ARG A 457 -11.20 19.48 5.85
CA ARG A 457 -10.64 18.27 6.45
C ARG A 457 -9.19 18.18 6.02
N ALA A 458 -8.28 18.01 6.98
CA ALA A 458 -6.87 17.75 6.70
C ALA A 458 -6.29 16.81 7.76
N ILE A 459 -5.52 15.81 7.34
CA ILE A 459 -5.01 14.76 8.22
C ILE A 459 -3.53 14.45 7.95
N THR A 460 -2.87 13.96 8.99
CA THR A 460 -1.54 13.35 8.93
C THR A 460 -1.67 11.87 9.23
N SER A 461 -1.03 11.02 8.43
CA SER A 461 -1.10 9.56 8.56
C SER A 461 0.08 8.91 7.87
N ILE A 462 0.44 7.70 8.33
CA ILE A 462 1.45 6.84 7.69
C ILE A 462 0.79 5.89 6.68
N ASP A 463 -0.37 5.31 7.05
CA ASP A 463 -1.02 4.20 6.32
C ASP A 463 -2.53 4.40 6.09
N GLY A 464 -3.12 5.49 6.58
CA GLY A 464 -4.55 5.75 6.52
C GLY A 464 -5.41 4.94 7.49
N MET A 465 -4.85 4.01 8.27
CA MET A 465 -5.58 3.22 9.27
C MET A 465 -5.82 4.04 10.53
N THR A 466 -4.80 4.79 10.96
CA THR A 466 -4.91 5.80 12.03
C THR A 466 -4.47 7.15 11.50
N ALA A 467 -5.11 8.23 11.93
CA ALA A 467 -4.78 9.57 11.47
C ALA A 467 -5.06 10.63 12.53
N ASP A 468 -4.19 11.61 12.65
CA ASP A 468 -4.46 12.82 13.44
C ASP A 468 -4.84 13.99 12.52
N PHE A 469 -5.64 14.93 13.01
CA PHE A 469 -5.93 16.13 12.24
C PHE A 469 -4.65 16.96 12.06
N ALA A 470 -4.47 17.57 10.89
CA ALA A 470 -3.28 18.36 10.61
C ALA A 470 -3.30 19.66 11.44
N ARG A 471 -2.17 20.08 11.99
CA ARG A 471 -2.06 21.36 12.72
C ARG A 471 -1.65 22.47 11.76
N ILE A 472 -2.53 22.78 10.81
CA ILE A 472 -2.31 23.86 9.84
C ILE A 472 -2.15 25.18 10.60
N PRO A 473 -1.12 26.00 10.30
CA PRO A 473 -0.96 27.31 10.92
C PRO A 473 -2.23 28.17 10.81
N TRP A 474 -2.59 28.84 11.90
CA TRP A 474 -3.84 29.62 11.97
C TRP A 474 -3.91 30.74 10.94
N ASP A 475 -2.78 31.34 10.58
CA ASP A 475 -2.68 32.37 9.53
C ASP A 475 -2.95 31.80 8.14
N VAL A 476 -2.52 30.56 7.86
CA VAL A 476 -2.85 29.85 6.62
C VAL A 476 -4.34 29.52 6.57
N LEU A 477 -4.91 28.98 7.66
CA LEU A 477 -6.35 28.73 7.77
C LEU A 477 -7.18 30.01 7.59
N GLN A 478 -6.72 31.13 8.14
CA GLN A 478 -7.37 32.43 7.98
C GLN A 478 -7.37 32.88 6.51
N LYS A 479 -6.25 32.75 5.80
CA LYS A 479 -6.16 33.07 4.36
C LYS A 479 -7.11 32.21 3.55
N ILE A 480 -7.10 30.89 3.77
CA ILE A 480 -8.01 29.95 3.10
C ILE A 480 -9.47 30.36 3.33
N SER A 481 -9.84 30.64 4.58
CA SER A 481 -11.21 31.04 4.94
C SER A 481 -11.65 32.33 4.24
N VAL A 482 -10.80 33.35 4.25
CA VAL A 482 -11.06 34.64 3.59
C VAL A 482 -11.23 34.45 2.08
N ARG A 483 -10.36 33.68 1.44
CA ARG A 483 -10.45 33.40 0.00
C ARG A 483 -11.72 32.62 -0.35
N MET A 484 -12.03 31.55 0.37
CA MET A 484 -13.25 30.77 0.15
C MET A 484 -14.52 31.62 0.25
N ILE A 485 -14.64 32.48 1.26
CA ILE A 485 -15.83 33.33 1.45
C ILE A 485 -15.94 34.41 0.37
N ASN A 486 -14.82 34.97 -0.10
CA ASN A 486 -14.83 36.08 -1.06
C ASN A 486 -14.90 35.63 -2.52
N GLU A 487 -14.30 34.49 -2.85
CA GLU A 487 -14.14 34.01 -4.23
C GLU A 487 -15.21 32.99 -4.63
N VAL A 488 -15.71 32.18 -3.67
CA VAL A 488 -16.67 31.10 -3.96
C VAL A 488 -18.08 31.55 -3.60
N LYS A 489 -18.97 31.56 -4.60
CA LYS A 489 -20.39 31.87 -4.38
C LYS A 489 -21.02 30.82 -3.45
N HIS A 490 -21.99 31.27 -2.66
CA HIS A 490 -22.76 30.42 -1.74
C HIS A 490 -21.99 29.81 -0.56
N ILE A 491 -20.81 30.35 -0.23
CA ILE A 491 -20.11 30.06 1.03
C ILE A 491 -20.11 31.32 1.89
N ASN A 492 -20.54 31.22 3.15
CA ASN A 492 -20.41 32.32 4.11
C ASN A 492 -19.82 31.89 5.46
N ARG A 493 -19.46 30.62 5.58
CA ARG A 493 -18.87 30.05 6.78
C ARG A 493 -17.95 28.90 6.45
N VAL A 494 -16.79 28.89 7.10
CA VAL A 494 -15.76 27.86 6.98
C VAL A 494 -15.50 27.29 8.36
N VAL A 495 -15.43 25.96 8.47
CA VAL A 495 -15.07 25.24 9.71
C VAL A 495 -13.89 24.31 9.44
N TYR A 496 -13.18 23.91 10.49
CA TYR A 496 -12.07 22.97 10.40
C TYR A 496 -12.33 21.73 11.25
N ASP A 497 -12.17 20.54 10.68
CA ASP A 497 -12.34 19.27 11.39
C ASP A 497 -11.09 18.94 12.23
N ILE A 498 -11.27 18.95 13.54
CA ILE A 498 -10.24 18.63 14.54
C ILE A 498 -10.42 17.23 15.14
N THR A 499 -11.14 16.33 14.45
CA THR A 499 -11.43 14.97 14.93
C THR A 499 -10.45 13.95 14.34
N SER A 500 -9.71 13.24 15.19
CA SER A 500 -8.79 12.18 14.75
C SER A 500 -9.54 10.90 14.32
N LYS A 501 -8.84 9.99 13.63
CA LYS A 501 -9.28 8.63 13.32
C LYS A 501 -8.47 7.65 14.17
N PRO A 502 -9.09 6.92 15.13
CA PRO A 502 -10.48 7.02 15.62
C PRO A 502 -10.76 8.27 16.48
N PRO A 503 -12.04 8.66 16.76
CA PRO A 503 -13.28 7.91 16.50
C PRO A 503 -13.95 8.18 15.14
N ALA A 504 -13.52 9.19 14.39
CA ALA A 504 -14.10 9.52 13.09
C ALA A 504 -13.43 8.75 11.94
N THR A 505 -13.98 8.86 10.74
CA THR A 505 -13.34 8.47 9.48
C THR A 505 -12.58 9.65 8.85
N VAL A 506 -11.86 9.39 7.76
CA VAL A 506 -11.20 10.46 7.00
C VAL A 506 -12.22 11.29 6.24
N GLU A 507 -13.06 10.63 5.42
CA GLU A 507 -14.15 11.23 4.64
C GLU A 507 -15.42 11.41 5.49
N TRP A 508 -16.31 12.30 5.05
CA TRP A 508 -17.54 12.70 5.76
C TRP A 508 -18.85 12.19 5.10
N GLU A 509 -18.78 11.95 3.78
CA GLU A 509 -19.77 11.34 2.84
C GLU A 509 -21.01 12.11 2.41
#